data_AF-A0A7X5BIT0-F1
#
_entry.id   AF-A0A7X5BIT0-F1
#
_cell.length_a   1.000
_cell.length_b   1.000
_cell.length_c   1.000
_cell.angle_alpha   90.00
_cell.angle_beta   90.00
_cell.angle_gamma   90.00
#
_symmetry.space_group_name_H-M   'P 1'
#
loop_
_entity.id
_entity.type
_entity.pdbx_description
1 polymer ?
#
loop_
_entity_poly.entity_id
_entity_poly.type
_entity_poly.pdbx_seq_one_letter_code
_entity_poly.pdbx_strand_id
1 'polypeptide(L)'
;MVVDTDGYSALIEHLSMNMDIFTRDGYTGKESVEDVITDMVASNIMAIFEQNPELHSSVRFQLLKEADLVVDDLGEVLAGVWSKPATNDQILFLDEYIALVKNLFDSAVSKYD
;
A
#
# COMPACT_ATOMS: atom_id res chain seq x y z
N MET A 1 -12.26 -7.41 0.63
CA MET A 1 -12.57 -6.91 2.01
C MET A 1 -12.14 -5.46 2.17
N VAL A 2 -10.90 -5.15 1.81
CA VAL A 2 -10.38 -3.79 1.70
C VAL A 2 -10.40 -3.35 0.25
N VAL A 3 -9.92 -4.18 -0.68
CA VAL A 3 -9.80 -3.81 -2.11
C VAL A 3 -11.16 -3.64 -2.81
N ASP A 4 -12.21 -4.24 -2.26
CA ASP A 4 -13.59 -4.11 -2.79
C ASP A 4 -14.33 -2.86 -2.26
N THR A 5 -13.68 -2.02 -1.46
CA THR A 5 -14.34 -0.86 -0.84
C THR A 5 -14.25 0.38 -1.72
N ASP A 6 -15.28 1.22 -1.67
CA ASP A 6 -15.25 2.55 -2.33
C ASP A 6 -14.05 3.39 -1.86
N GLY A 7 -13.65 3.23 -0.59
CA GLY A 7 -12.49 3.88 -0.02
C GLY A 7 -11.20 3.47 -0.74
N TYR A 8 -11.03 2.19 -1.06
CA TYR A 8 -9.87 1.72 -1.81
C TYR A 8 -9.89 2.18 -3.26
N SER A 9 -11.06 2.12 -3.93
CA SER A 9 -11.19 2.67 -5.30
C SER A 9 -10.82 4.15 -5.36
N ALA A 10 -11.22 4.95 -4.35
CA ALA A 10 -10.84 6.35 -4.25
C ALA A 10 -9.33 6.55 -4.04
N LEU A 11 -8.65 5.64 -3.36
CA LEU A 11 -7.18 5.68 -3.25
C LEU A 11 -6.52 5.39 -4.60
N ILE A 12 -6.97 4.37 -5.34
CA ILE A 12 -6.45 4.10 -6.69
C ILE A 12 -6.65 5.29 -7.64
N GLU A 13 -7.81 5.95 -7.57
CA GLU A 13 -8.05 7.21 -8.29
C GLU A 13 -7.09 8.32 -7.83
N HIS A 14 -6.86 8.46 -6.52
CA HIS A 14 -5.92 9.42 -5.97
C HIS A 14 -4.50 9.21 -6.46
N LEU A 15 -4.01 7.96 -6.47
CA LEU A 15 -2.72 7.62 -7.06
C LEU A 15 -2.66 8.00 -8.55
N SER A 16 -3.70 7.63 -9.30
CA SER A 16 -3.80 7.92 -10.74
C SER A 16 -3.76 9.43 -11.03
N MET A 17 -4.39 10.25 -10.19
CA MET A 17 -4.38 11.71 -10.30
C MET A 17 -3.02 12.35 -9.99
N ASN A 18 -2.13 11.65 -9.28
CA ASN A 18 -0.80 12.13 -8.88
C ASN A 18 0.34 11.38 -9.59
N MET A 19 0.03 10.70 -10.71
CA MET A 19 1.02 9.93 -11.48
C MET A 19 2.17 10.78 -12.02
N ASP A 20 1.99 12.10 -12.13
CA ASP A 20 3.04 13.00 -12.58
C ASP A 20 4.25 12.98 -11.63
N ILE A 21 4.06 12.74 -10.33
CA ILE A 21 5.14 12.54 -9.34
C ILE A 21 6.07 11.39 -9.75
N PHE A 22 5.49 10.33 -10.31
CA PHE A 22 6.22 9.12 -10.70
C PHE A 22 6.95 9.25 -12.04
N THR A 23 6.65 10.29 -12.81
CA THR A 23 7.31 10.57 -14.10
C THR A 23 8.47 11.55 -13.99
N ARG A 24 8.68 12.16 -12.81
CA ARG A 24 9.75 13.13 -12.58
C ARG A 24 11.08 12.43 -12.33
N ASP A 25 12.12 12.92 -12.98
CA ASP A 25 13.49 12.54 -12.67
C ASP A 25 13.94 13.21 -11.36
N GLY A 26 14.75 12.52 -10.56
CA GLY A 26 15.19 13.01 -9.26
C GLY A 26 16.39 12.25 -8.73
N TYR A 27 16.83 12.63 -7.52
CA TYR A 27 17.85 11.85 -6.81
C TYR A 27 17.22 10.54 -6.32
N THR A 28 17.74 9.42 -6.79
CA THR A 28 17.21 8.10 -6.50
C THR A 28 18.10 7.33 -5.54
N GLY A 29 17.48 6.56 -4.65
CA GLY A 29 18.16 5.52 -3.88
C GLY A 29 18.54 4.32 -4.76
N LYS A 30 18.78 3.17 -4.13
CA LYS A 30 18.98 1.89 -4.83
C LYS A 30 17.70 1.07 -4.95
N GLU A 31 16.73 1.33 -4.11
CA GLU A 31 15.46 0.60 -4.03
C GLU A 31 14.53 1.05 -5.16
N SER A 32 13.88 0.08 -5.77
CA SER A 32 12.85 0.32 -6.78
C SER A 32 11.53 0.77 -6.15
N VAL A 33 10.63 1.31 -6.95
CA VAL A 33 9.25 1.63 -6.52
C VAL A 33 8.56 0.37 -5.98
N GLU A 34 8.79 -0.78 -6.62
CA GLU A 34 8.36 -2.11 -6.16
C GLU A 34 8.86 -2.45 -4.76
N ASP A 35 10.17 -2.33 -4.52
CA ASP A 35 10.78 -2.66 -3.22
C ASP A 35 10.17 -1.78 -2.12
N VAL A 36 10.08 -0.47 -2.36
CA VAL A 36 9.53 0.50 -1.40
C VAL A 36 8.07 0.17 -1.05
N ILE A 37 7.23 -0.07 -2.05
CA ILE A 37 5.81 -0.36 -1.84
C ILE A 37 5.64 -1.67 -1.09
N THR A 38 6.36 -2.71 -1.50
CA THR A 38 6.28 -4.04 -0.88
C THR A 38 6.66 -3.97 0.59
N ASP A 39 7.76 -3.29 0.92
CA ASP A 39 8.23 -3.12 2.29
C ASP A 39 7.26 -2.30 3.14
N MET A 40 6.70 -1.21 2.60
CA MET A 40 5.73 -0.37 3.30
C MET A 40 4.42 -1.13 3.59
N VAL A 41 3.88 -1.83 2.60
CA VAL A 41 2.65 -2.63 2.76
C VAL A 41 2.88 -3.75 3.78
N ALA A 42 3.98 -4.50 3.67
CA ALA A 42 4.32 -5.55 4.61
C ALA A 42 4.46 -5.02 6.05
N SER A 43 5.20 -3.91 6.22
CA SER A 43 5.39 -3.27 7.52
C SER A 43 4.07 -2.83 8.15
N ASN A 44 3.17 -2.24 7.36
CA ASN A 44 1.85 -1.83 7.84
C ASN A 44 0.99 -3.01 8.28
N ILE A 45 0.97 -4.11 7.52
CA ILE A 45 0.22 -5.31 7.91
C ILE A 45 0.77 -5.92 9.20
N MET A 46 2.09 -5.97 9.36
CA MET A 46 2.69 -6.45 10.61
C MET A 46 2.33 -5.55 11.78
N ALA A 47 2.36 -4.22 11.61
CA ALA A 47 1.93 -3.28 12.64
C ALA A 47 0.47 -3.49 13.06
N ILE A 48 -0.42 -3.80 12.11
CA ILE A 48 -1.83 -4.12 12.42
C ILE A 48 -1.92 -5.39 13.26
N PHE A 49 -1.14 -6.42 12.94
CA PHE A 49 -1.15 -7.68 13.69
C PHE A 49 -0.58 -7.54 15.11
N GLU A 50 0.41 -6.67 15.28
CA GLU A 50 0.97 -6.32 16.59
C GLU A 50 -0.03 -5.51 17.43
N GLN A 51 -0.76 -4.58 16.80
CA GLN A 51 -1.81 -3.78 17.44
C GLN A 51 -3.02 -4.64 17.85
N ASN A 52 -3.29 -5.75 17.16
CA ASN A 52 -4.45 -6.60 17.35
C ASN A 52 -4.03 -8.07 17.64
N PRO A 53 -3.43 -8.36 18.81
CA PRO A 53 -2.89 -9.69 19.12
C PRO A 53 -3.98 -10.78 19.14
N GLU A 54 -5.20 -10.43 19.53
CA GLU A 54 -6.35 -11.34 19.63
C GLU A 54 -6.97 -11.70 18.28
N LEU A 55 -6.51 -11.10 17.18
CA LEU A 55 -7.07 -11.34 15.85
C LEU A 55 -6.87 -12.80 15.44
N HIS A 56 -7.98 -13.49 15.16
CA HIS A 56 -7.96 -14.90 14.78
C HIS A 56 -7.14 -15.15 13.50
N SER A 57 -6.46 -16.29 13.45
CA SER A 57 -5.55 -16.64 12.34
C SER A 57 -6.24 -16.59 10.97
N SER A 58 -7.50 -17.00 10.87
CA SER A 58 -8.26 -16.92 9.61
C SER A 58 -8.42 -15.49 9.10
N VAL A 59 -8.59 -14.51 10.00
CA VAL A 59 -8.69 -13.09 9.62
C VAL A 59 -7.30 -12.56 9.23
N ARG A 60 -6.25 -12.94 9.97
CA ARG A 60 -4.85 -12.61 9.60
C ARG A 60 -4.50 -13.09 8.19
N PHE A 61 -4.85 -14.33 7.85
CA PHE A 61 -4.64 -14.86 6.49
C PHE A 61 -5.41 -14.08 5.43
N GLN A 62 -6.65 -13.69 5.72
CA GLN A 62 -7.43 -12.90 4.79
C GLN A 62 -6.81 -11.50 4.59
N LEU A 63 -6.32 -10.85 5.64
CA LEU A 63 -5.66 -9.54 5.54
C LEU A 63 -4.34 -9.63 4.75
N LEU A 64 -3.56 -10.71 4.92
CA LEU A 64 -2.37 -10.95 4.09
C LEU A 64 -2.74 -11.03 2.60
N LYS A 65 -3.78 -11.80 2.27
CA LYS A 65 -4.24 -11.91 0.87
C LYS A 65 -4.70 -10.56 0.30
N GLU A 66 -5.37 -9.74 1.11
CA GLU A 66 -5.78 -8.40 0.67
C GLU A 66 -4.57 -7.49 0.46
N ALA A 67 -3.52 -7.63 1.29
CA ALA A 67 -2.28 -6.88 1.13
C ALA A 67 -1.54 -7.27 -0.16
N ASP A 68 -1.51 -8.55 -0.51
CA ASP A 68 -0.95 -9.03 -1.78
C ASP A 68 -1.70 -8.40 -2.97
N LEU A 69 -3.04 -8.36 -2.91
CA LEU A 69 -3.85 -7.71 -3.96
C LEU A 69 -3.59 -6.21 -4.07
N VAL A 70 -3.32 -5.52 -2.94
CA VAL A 70 -2.91 -4.11 -2.98
C VAL A 70 -1.60 -3.94 -3.74
N VAL A 71 -0.60 -4.78 -3.47
CA VAL A 71 0.68 -4.71 -4.19
C VAL A 71 0.49 -4.98 -5.68
N ASP A 72 -0.32 -5.99 -6.04
CA ASP A 72 -0.64 -6.32 -7.43
C ASP A 72 -1.30 -5.14 -8.17
N ASP A 73 -2.33 -4.52 -7.57
CA ASP A 73 -3.03 -3.36 -8.16
C ASP A 73 -2.10 -2.15 -8.32
N LEU A 74 -1.27 -1.86 -7.32
CA LEU A 74 -0.29 -0.77 -7.40
C LEU A 74 0.76 -1.06 -8.49
N GLY A 75 1.17 -2.31 -8.64
CA GLY A 75 2.04 -2.77 -9.72
C GLY A 75 1.42 -2.53 -11.10
N GLU A 76 0.11 -2.75 -11.26
CA GLU A 76 -0.60 -2.48 -12.51
C GLU A 76 -0.66 -0.97 -12.81
N VAL A 77 -1.05 -0.15 -11.83
CA VAL A 77 -1.14 1.31 -11.99
C VAL A 77 0.24 1.92 -12.29
N LEU A 78 1.28 1.42 -11.63
CA LEU A 78 2.65 1.93 -11.72
C LEU A 78 3.54 1.16 -12.70
N ALA A 79 2.98 0.31 -13.58
CA ALA A 79 3.74 -0.61 -14.42
C ALA A 79 4.89 0.06 -15.22
N GLY A 80 4.71 1.32 -15.66
CA GLY A 80 5.73 2.07 -16.40
C GLY A 80 6.95 2.53 -15.59
N VAL A 81 6.87 2.45 -14.27
CA VAL A 81 7.90 2.92 -13.31
C VAL A 81 8.21 1.91 -12.21
N TRP A 82 7.46 0.82 -12.11
CA TRP A 82 7.51 -0.18 -11.04
C TRP A 82 8.94 -0.62 -10.66
N SER A 83 9.72 -1.03 -11.67
CA SER A 83 11.10 -1.49 -11.47
C SER A 83 12.15 -0.37 -11.52
N LYS A 84 11.74 0.90 -11.59
CA LYS A 84 12.69 2.03 -11.59
C LYS A 84 13.05 2.41 -10.15
N PRO A 85 14.27 2.93 -9.92
CA PRO A 85 14.64 3.46 -8.62
C PRO A 85 13.68 4.55 -8.16
N ALA A 86 13.20 4.44 -6.93
CA ALA A 86 12.29 5.43 -6.35
C ALA A 86 13.06 6.72 -6.01
N THR A 87 12.43 7.87 -6.29
CA THR A 87 12.92 9.18 -5.84
C THR A 87 12.40 9.49 -4.43
N ASN A 88 13.04 10.42 -3.73
CA ASN A 88 12.58 10.84 -2.40
C ASN A 88 11.13 11.38 -2.41
N ASP A 89 10.75 12.12 -3.45
CA ASP A 89 9.38 12.67 -3.57
C ASP A 89 8.35 11.53 -3.77
N GLN A 90 8.71 10.50 -4.53
CA GLN A 90 7.87 9.30 -4.69
C GLN A 90 7.74 8.54 -3.37
N ILE A 91 8.84 8.38 -2.62
CA ILE A 91 8.83 7.71 -1.31
C ILE A 91 7.95 8.48 -0.32
N LEU A 92 8.06 9.82 -0.26
CA LEU A 92 7.21 10.65 0.60
C LEU A 92 5.73 10.52 0.25
N PHE A 93 5.40 10.56 -1.04
CA PHE A 93 4.04 10.34 -1.49
C PHE A 93 3.54 8.94 -1.12
N LEU A 94 4.37 7.91 -1.32
CA LEU A 94 4.01 6.52 -1.00
C LEU A 94 3.81 6.32 0.50
N ASP A 95 4.59 6.96 1.37
CA ASP A 95 4.41 6.89 2.82
C ASP A 95 3.03 7.41 3.24
N GLU A 96 2.62 8.58 2.74
CA GLU A 96 1.29 9.14 2.98
C GLU A 96 0.19 8.27 2.38
N TYR A 97 0.38 7.80 1.15
CA TYR A 97 -0.59 6.95 0.45
C TYR A 97 -0.82 5.62 1.17
N ILE A 98 0.25 4.93 1.56
CA ILE A 98 0.19 3.62 2.21
C ILE A 98 -0.33 3.75 3.65
N ALA A 99 -0.14 4.90 4.31
CA ALA A 99 -0.84 5.20 5.57
C ALA A 99 -2.37 5.31 5.39
N LEU A 100 -2.85 5.89 4.27
CA LEU A 100 -4.28 5.89 3.96
C LEU A 100 -4.81 4.47 3.70
N VAL A 101 -4.04 3.64 2.99
CA VAL A 101 -4.38 2.22 2.80
C VAL A 101 -4.47 1.52 4.16
N LYS A 102 -3.52 1.73 5.07
CA LYS A 102 -3.55 1.16 6.43
C LYS A 102 -4.86 1.49 7.15
N ASN A 103 -5.35 2.72 7.04
CA ASN A 103 -6.62 3.12 7.67
C ASN A 103 -7.82 2.28 7.18
N LEU A 104 -7.80 1.83 5.92
CA LEU A 104 -8.84 0.93 5.40
C LEU A 104 -8.74 -0.47 6.04
N PHE A 105 -7.52 -0.98 6.22
CA PHE A 105 -7.29 -2.24 6.93
C PHE A 105 -7.68 -2.13 8.41
N ASP A 106 -7.29 -1.05 9.11
CA ASP A 106 -7.69 -0.80 10.50
C ASP A 106 -9.22 -0.79 10.65
N SER A 107 -9.91 -0.13 9.72
CA SER A 107 -11.39 -0.09 9.67
C SER A 107 -12.02 -1.46 9.34
N ALA A 108 -11.31 -2.33 8.62
CA ALA A 108 -11.76 -3.69 8.38
C ALA A 108 -11.58 -4.57 9.63
N VAL A 109 -10.47 -4.39 10.35
CA VAL A 109 -10.17 -5.09 11.60
C VAL A 109 -11.15 -4.71 12.71
N SER A 110 -11.50 -3.44 12.85
CA SER A 110 -12.43 -2.96 13.90
C SER A 110 -13.86 -3.53 13.80
N LYS A 111 -14.18 -4.25 12.72
CA LYS A 111 -15.45 -4.99 12.58
C LYS A 111 -15.44 -6.35 13.29
N TYR A 112 -14.27 -6.80 13.73
CA TYR A 112 -14.04 -8.06 14.43
C TYR A 112 -13.77 -7.88 15.93
N ASP A 113 -13.71 -6.64 16.41
CA ASP A 113 -13.75 -6.27 17.83
C ASP A 113 -15.17 -6.41 18.41
#